data_AF-A0A817KIA3-F1
#
_entry.id   AF-A0A817KIA3-F1
#
_cell.length_a   1.000
_cell.length_b   1.000
_cell.length_c   1.000
_cell.angle_alpha   90.00
_cell.angle_beta   90.00
_cell.angle_gamma   90.00
#
_symmetry.space_group_name_H-M   'P 1'
#
loop_
_entity.id
_entity.type
_entity.pdbx_description
1 polymer ?
#
loop_
_entity_poly.entity_id
_entity_poly.type
_entity_poly.pdbx_seq_one_letter_code
_entity_poly.pdbx_strand_id
1 'polypeptide(L)'
;MRPDHSARPLLVTRSYNQLSKGSKKNFLSSTQFVVDAVLEFLSGSDADQVRQELFLKEGKRSNIVMDPKLMNILTAIAEAYNNTDSSIGRRTILSIVAKQVDYNLISSVIPGLTRYRYTAARLYAEEYGKGMIKVPSHRANIRYDPAQVEHFIDFILSPHISIDLPFGEKTLRLSSGTELYVPDIIRSINSTRIIQQYYEYCHQMCSDFSPLSSSSLYKILDCCKASTRKALQGLNNFVADGVTAFEGLKSMIENLLIDVHEKTRLTTDLQRAKQYLKSDFKLHVSRLSRVPDHCILFALSERHSQFFSSSCDHNHDETCIECTNLKSVIFDIKEAIQKYKSQEIIDRTMYDYDDFVESILAWKAHLLRCVNQDQCRTDVLQVMSANSIFLNLDWAMK
;
A
#
# COMPACT_ATOMS: atom_id res chain seq x y z
N MET A 1 99.33 -39.42 18.63
CA MET A 1 98.09 -39.54 19.43
C MET A 1 96.98 -38.80 18.70
N ARG A 2 96.01 -39.51 18.12
CA ARG A 2 94.79 -38.91 17.59
C ARG A 2 93.86 -38.54 18.75
N PRO A 3 93.28 -37.34 18.82
CA PRO A 3 92.05 -37.14 19.57
C PRO A 3 90.88 -37.59 18.71
N ASP A 4 90.23 -38.65 19.17
CA ASP A 4 88.93 -39.14 18.74
C ASP A 4 87.85 -38.13 19.16
N HIS A 5 87.23 -37.45 18.19
CA HIS A 5 85.97 -36.75 18.39
C HIS A 5 84.88 -37.43 17.57
N SER A 6 84.44 -38.57 18.09
CA SER A 6 83.11 -39.12 17.88
C SER A 6 82.04 -38.03 18.01
N ALA A 7 81.63 -37.47 16.87
CA ALA A 7 80.44 -36.65 16.76
C ALA A 7 79.23 -37.55 17.07
N ARG A 8 78.81 -37.56 18.34
CA ARG A 8 77.56 -38.22 18.75
C ARG A 8 76.42 -37.66 17.89
N PRO A 9 75.63 -38.50 17.21
CA PRO A 9 74.45 -38.03 16.52
C PRO A 9 73.51 -37.40 17.56
N LEU A 10 73.16 -36.13 17.36
CA LEU A 10 72.18 -35.42 18.16
C LEU A 10 70.80 -36.04 17.90
N LEU A 11 70.52 -37.17 18.55
CA LEU A 11 69.18 -37.72 18.67
C LEU A 11 68.33 -36.69 19.41
N VAL A 12 67.39 -36.08 18.68
CA VAL A 12 66.46 -35.06 19.16
C VAL A 12 65.52 -35.70 20.19
N THR A 13 65.95 -35.71 21.44
CA THR A 13 65.18 -36.27 22.56
C THR A 13 64.42 -35.20 23.34
N ARG A 14 64.66 -33.91 23.07
CA ARG A 14 63.93 -32.76 23.66
C ARG A 14 63.77 -31.63 22.65
N SER A 15 62.68 -30.86 22.77
CA SER A 15 62.41 -29.70 21.91
C SER A 15 63.50 -28.62 22.04
N TYR A 16 63.90 -27.99 20.91
CA TYR A 16 64.95 -26.97 20.86
C TYR A 16 64.77 -25.88 21.93
N ASN A 17 63.51 -25.46 22.18
CA ASN A 17 63.19 -24.40 23.13
C ASN A 17 63.55 -24.75 24.58
N GLN A 18 63.61 -26.03 24.91
CA GLN A 18 63.89 -26.57 26.25
C GLN A 18 65.37 -26.88 26.50
N LEU A 19 66.25 -26.63 25.52
CA LEU A 19 67.69 -26.87 25.63
C LEU A 19 68.41 -25.77 26.45
N SER A 20 69.48 -26.15 27.15
CA SER A 20 70.37 -25.21 27.84
C SER A 20 71.06 -24.25 26.85
N LYS A 21 71.52 -23.08 27.30
CA LYS A 21 72.20 -22.10 26.43
C LYS A 21 73.40 -22.71 25.69
N GLY A 22 74.20 -23.55 26.37
CA GLY A 22 75.33 -24.26 25.76
C GLY A 22 74.88 -25.30 24.72
N SER A 23 73.85 -26.07 25.05
CA SER A 23 73.29 -27.08 24.13
C SER A 23 72.64 -26.45 22.88
N LYS A 24 71.98 -25.30 23.01
CA LYS A 24 71.43 -24.54 21.88
C LYS A 24 72.52 -24.03 20.94
N LYS A 25 73.62 -23.53 21.50
CA LYS A 25 74.77 -23.06 20.71
C LYS A 25 75.43 -24.20 19.94
N ASN A 26 75.61 -25.36 20.57
CA ASN A 26 76.15 -26.53 19.90
C ASN A 26 75.21 -27.06 18.81
N PHE A 27 73.90 -27.11 19.09
CA PHE A 27 72.90 -27.49 18.08
C PHE A 27 72.94 -26.56 16.87
N LEU A 28 72.95 -25.23 17.09
CA LEU A 28 73.06 -24.25 16.01
C LEU A 28 74.36 -24.41 15.23
N SER A 29 75.49 -24.61 15.89
CA SER A 29 76.77 -24.81 15.22
C SER A 29 76.79 -26.08 14.37
N SER A 30 76.20 -27.19 14.86
CA SER A 30 76.10 -28.43 14.10
C SER A 30 75.12 -28.31 12.94
N THR A 31 73.98 -27.66 13.13
CA THR A 31 73.01 -27.39 12.05
C THR A 31 73.63 -26.49 10.99
N GLN A 32 74.34 -25.43 11.38
CA GLN A 32 74.99 -24.52 10.46
C GLN A 32 76.05 -25.24 9.63
N PHE A 33 76.87 -26.10 10.26
CA PHE A 33 77.81 -26.95 9.53
C PHE A 33 77.14 -27.84 8.49
N VAL A 34 75.99 -28.46 8.81
CA VAL A 34 75.24 -29.29 7.86
C VAL A 34 74.68 -28.45 6.71
N VAL A 35 74.12 -27.27 7.01
CA VAL A 35 73.59 -26.36 5.99
C VAL A 35 74.69 -25.88 5.05
N ASP A 36 75.84 -25.49 5.59
CA ASP A 36 76.99 -25.01 4.81
C ASP A 36 77.51 -26.14 3.91
N ALA A 37 77.66 -27.36 4.42
CA ALA A 37 78.08 -28.52 3.63
C ALA A 37 77.10 -28.87 2.49
N VAL A 38 75.80 -28.75 2.73
CA VAL A 38 74.76 -29.00 1.70
C VAL A 38 74.78 -27.89 0.64
N LEU A 39 74.95 -26.63 1.04
CA LEU A 39 75.02 -25.51 0.10
C LEU A 39 76.28 -25.57 -0.77
N GLU A 40 77.44 -25.87 -0.18
CA GLU A 40 78.68 -26.10 -0.92
C GLU A 40 78.54 -27.26 -1.92
N PHE A 41 77.90 -28.37 -1.51
CA PHE A 41 77.67 -29.51 -2.40
C PHE A 41 76.76 -29.18 -3.58
N LEU A 42 75.68 -28.43 -3.35
CA LEU A 42 74.67 -28.13 -4.38
C LEU A 42 75.05 -26.97 -5.29
N SER A 43 75.80 -25.98 -4.79
CA SER A 43 76.05 -24.71 -5.50
C SER A 43 77.52 -24.35 -5.67
N GLY A 44 78.45 -25.19 -5.21
CA GLY A 44 79.88 -25.03 -5.45
C GLY A 44 80.42 -23.67 -4.98
N SER A 45 81.06 -22.93 -5.89
CA SER A 45 81.67 -21.62 -5.61
C SER A 45 80.68 -20.50 -5.27
N ASP A 46 79.39 -20.69 -5.56
CA ASP A 46 78.36 -19.66 -5.40
C ASP A 46 77.53 -19.84 -4.12
N ALA A 47 77.96 -20.76 -3.23
CA ALA A 47 77.24 -21.14 -2.01
C ALA A 47 76.90 -19.94 -1.11
N ASP A 48 77.81 -18.97 -0.96
CA ASP A 48 77.57 -17.77 -0.16
C ASP A 48 76.50 -16.85 -0.76
N GLN A 49 76.45 -16.73 -2.09
CA GLN A 49 75.48 -15.88 -2.78
C GLN A 49 74.08 -16.51 -2.73
N VAL A 50 73.99 -17.84 -2.93
CA VAL A 50 72.75 -18.61 -2.76
C VAL A 50 72.25 -18.53 -1.33
N ARG A 51 73.15 -18.63 -0.34
CA ARG A 51 72.83 -18.47 1.08
C ARG A 51 72.21 -17.09 1.34
N GLN A 52 72.84 -16.03 0.85
CA GLN A 52 72.36 -14.67 1.04
C GLN A 52 70.99 -14.46 0.39
N GLU A 53 70.77 -14.99 -0.82
CA GLU A 53 69.46 -14.91 -1.49
C GLU A 53 68.37 -15.74 -0.80
N LEU A 54 68.70 -16.93 -0.26
CA LEU A 54 67.75 -17.77 0.47
C LEU A 54 67.27 -17.05 1.74
N PHE A 55 68.19 -16.45 2.50
CA PHE A 55 67.86 -15.65 3.68
C PHE A 55 67.16 -14.33 3.33
N LEU A 56 67.44 -13.70 2.19
CA LEU A 56 66.69 -12.54 1.69
C LEU A 56 65.27 -12.91 1.23
N LYS A 57 65.07 -14.11 0.66
CA LYS A 57 63.74 -14.65 0.32
C LYS A 57 62.91 -14.94 1.58
N GLU A 58 63.52 -15.39 2.66
CA GLU A 58 62.86 -15.54 3.96
C GLU A 58 62.68 -14.20 4.70
N GLY A 59 63.59 -13.24 4.53
CA GLY A 59 63.46 -11.87 5.06
C GLY A 59 62.24 -11.11 4.50
N LYS A 60 61.76 -11.47 3.30
CA LYS A 60 60.48 -10.97 2.75
C LYS A 60 59.24 -11.69 3.30
N ARG A 61 59.38 -12.79 4.04
CA ARG A 61 58.23 -13.54 4.59
C ARG A 61 57.81 -13.09 5.99
N SER A 62 58.65 -12.38 6.76
CA SER A 62 58.23 -11.90 8.08
C SER A 62 59.21 -10.89 8.68
N ASN A 63 59.31 -9.69 8.13
CA ASN A 63 59.69 -8.47 8.88
C ASN A 63 59.44 -7.22 8.02
N ILE A 64 58.17 -6.91 7.78
CA ILE A 64 57.83 -5.50 7.60
C ILE A 64 57.77 -4.96 9.04
N VAL A 65 58.74 -4.14 9.45
CA VAL A 65 58.55 -3.27 10.61
C VAL A 65 57.46 -2.29 10.19
N MET A 66 56.21 -2.70 10.34
CA MET A 66 55.05 -1.86 10.11
C MET A 66 55.04 -0.81 11.23
N ASP A 67 54.93 0.46 10.85
CA ASP A 67 54.68 1.53 11.82
C ASP A 67 53.54 1.09 12.77
N PRO A 68 53.76 1.08 14.11
CA PRO A 68 52.74 0.70 15.07
C PRO A 68 51.41 1.45 14.85
N LYS A 69 51.47 2.70 14.37
CA LYS A 69 50.27 3.48 14.04
C LYS A 69 49.52 2.91 12.84
N LEU A 70 50.24 2.47 11.81
CA LEU A 70 49.66 1.85 10.62
C LEU A 70 48.99 0.51 10.95
N MET A 71 49.61 -0.31 11.80
CA MET A 71 48.98 -1.56 12.26
C MET A 71 47.71 -1.29 13.06
N ASN A 72 47.71 -0.31 13.95
CA ASN A 72 46.50 0.05 14.70
C ASN A 72 45.36 0.51 13.78
N ILE A 73 45.68 1.27 12.72
CA ILE A 73 44.70 1.69 11.71
C ILE A 73 44.16 0.47 10.94
N LEU A 74 45.03 -0.44 10.51
CA LEU A 74 44.61 -1.65 9.78
C LEU A 74 43.76 -2.57 10.65
N THR A 75 44.09 -2.71 11.93
CA THR A 75 43.30 -3.49 12.90
C THR A 75 41.93 -2.87 13.13
N ALA A 76 41.84 -1.55 13.31
CA ALA A 76 40.55 -0.86 13.44
C ALA A 76 39.66 -1.04 12.19
N ILE A 77 40.27 -1.06 11.00
CA ILE A 77 39.56 -1.28 9.74
C ILE A 77 39.12 -2.75 9.60
N ALA A 78 39.93 -3.70 10.06
CA ALA A 78 39.56 -5.10 10.11
C ALA A 78 38.41 -5.36 11.09
N GLU A 79 38.42 -4.72 12.26
CA GLU A 79 37.32 -4.76 13.22
C GLU A 79 36.04 -4.19 12.59
N ALA A 80 36.11 -3.01 11.97
CA ALA A 80 34.96 -2.43 11.27
C ALA A 80 34.43 -3.34 10.15
N TYR A 81 35.31 -3.98 9.39
CA TYR A 81 34.95 -4.92 8.33
C TYR A 81 34.24 -6.18 8.88
N ASN A 82 34.73 -6.74 9.99
CA ASN A 82 34.17 -7.93 10.61
C ASN A 82 32.82 -7.64 11.28
N ASN A 83 32.68 -6.47 11.91
CA ASN A 83 31.45 -6.01 12.58
C ASN A 83 30.33 -5.60 11.62
N THR A 84 30.61 -5.54 10.32
CA THR A 84 29.61 -5.15 9.31
C THR A 84 28.98 -6.38 8.68
N ASP A 85 27.65 -6.52 8.80
CA ASP A 85 26.90 -7.65 8.22
C ASP A 85 26.67 -7.51 6.70
N SER A 86 26.63 -6.28 6.20
CA SER A 86 26.39 -5.99 4.79
C SER A 86 27.63 -6.20 3.93
N SER A 87 27.47 -6.96 2.83
CA SER A 87 28.50 -7.10 1.79
C SER A 87 28.91 -5.75 1.17
N ILE A 88 27.97 -4.80 1.07
CA ILE A 88 28.24 -3.45 0.54
C ILE A 88 29.01 -2.61 1.54
N GLY A 89 28.70 -2.72 2.83
CA GLY A 89 29.43 -2.04 3.90
C GLY A 89 30.86 -2.58 4.00
N ARG A 90 31.03 -3.91 3.95
CA ARG A 90 32.34 -4.58 3.87
C ARG A 90 33.17 -4.10 2.67
N ARG A 91 32.55 -3.98 1.49
CA ARG A 91 33.22 -3.45 0.29
C ARG A 91 33.60 -1.98 0.45
N THR A 92 32.74 -1.18 1.09
CA THR A 92 33.00 0.25 1.32
C THR A 92 34.15 0.45 2.30
N ILE A 93 34.19 -0.30 3.40
CA ILE A 93 35.27 -0.23 4.39
C ILE A 93 36.60 -0.64 3.76
N LEU A 94 36.62 -1.73 2.97
CA LEU A 94 37.82 -2.13 2.22
C LEU A 94 38.25 -1.08 1.18
N SER A 95 37.31 -0.36 0.57
CA SER A 95 37.62 0.66 -0.46
C SER A 95 38.49 1.81 0.09
N ILE A 96 38.46 2.04 1.40
CA ILE A 96 39.27 3.08 2.08
C ILE A 96 40.77 2.79 1.96
N VAL A 97 41.15 1.51 2.00
CA VAL A 97 42.55 1.06 2.10
C VAL A 97 43.05 0.28 0.89
N ALA A 98 42.15 -0.28 0.06
CA ALA A 98 42.51 -1.16 -1.04
C ALA A 98 43.34 -0.50 -2.18
N LYS A 99 43.43 0.84 -2.23
CA LYS A 99 44.33 1.57 -3.15
C LYS A 99 45.71 1.88 -2.53
N GLN A 100 45.87 1.73 -1.22
CA GLN A 100 47.04 2.20 -0.47
C GLN A 100 47.87 1.06 0.12
N VAL A 101 47.29 -0.13 0.24
CA VAL A 101 47.88 -1.26 0.97
C VAL A 101 47.75 -2.52 0.15
N ASP A 102 48.83 -3.30 0.03
CA ASP A 102 48.84 -4.54 -0.74
C ASP A 102 47.92 -5.63 -0.16
N TYR A 103 47.45 -6.50 -1.05
CA TYR A 103 46.58 -7.64 -0.70
C TYR A 103 47.15 -8.51 0.42
N ASN A 104 48.46 -8.81 0.38
CA ASN A 104 49.09 -9.69 1.35
C ASN A 104 49.05 -9.10 2.76
N LEU A 105 49.17 -7.77 2.87
CA LEU A 105 49.18 -7.06 4.14
C LEU A 105 47.77 -6.87 4.71
N ILE A 106 46.77 -6.61 3.88
CA ILE A 106 45.38 -6.54 4.38
C ILE A 106 44.83 -7.94 4.71
N SER A 107 45.26 -8.97 3.98
CA SER A 107 44.89 -10.36 4.24
C SER A 107 45.50 -10.92 5.53
N SER A 108 46.58 -10.34 6.05
CA SER A 108 47.13 -10.74 7.35
C SER A 108 46.31 -10.21 8.52
N VAL A 109 45.59 -9.09 8.34
CA VAL A 109 44.75 -8.48 9.38
C VAL A 109 43.28 -8.91 9.28
N ILE A 110 42.83 -9.32 8.09
CA ILE A 110 41.48 -9.87 7.84
C ILE A 110 41.61 -11.32 7.35
N PRO A 111 41.62 -12.31 8.26
CA PRO A 111 41.66 -13.72 7.89
C PRO A 111 40.47 -14.11 7.00
N GLY A 112 40.74 -14.79 5.88
CA GLY A 112 39.70 -15.23 4.94
C GLY A 112 39.24 -14.19 3.91
N LEU A 113 39.90 -13.03 3.84
CA LEU A 113 39.67 -12.08 2.75
C LEU A 113 40.08 -12.68 1.41
N THR A 114 39.18 -12.69 0.42
CA THR A 114 39.50 -13.19 -0.92
C THR A 114 40.07 -12.09 -1.81
N ARG A 115 40.95 -12.48 -2.74
CA ARG A 115 41.52 -11.55 -3.74
C ARG A 115 40.45 -10.84 -4.56
N TYR A 116 39.35 -11.53 -4.85
CA TYR A 116 38.17 -10.97 -5.52
C TYR A 116 37.54 -9.81 -4.73
N ARG A 117 37.33 -9.97 -3.41
CA ARG A 117 36.73 -8.91 -2.59
C ARG A 117 37.64 -7.69 -2.51
N TYR A 118 38.95 -7.92 -2.42
CA TYR A 118 39.95 -6.86 -2.44
C TYR A 118 39.97 -6.09 -3.76
N THR A 119 40.03 -6.79 -4.91
CA THR A 119 40.02 -6.12 -6.23
C THR A 119 38.70 -5.40 -6.51
N ALA A 120 37.57 -5.98 -6.11
CA ALA A 120 36.27 -5.34 -6.23
C ALA A 120 36.17 -4.04 -5.40
N ALA A 121 36.73 -4.03 -4.18
CA ALA A 121 36.79 -2.82 -3.35
C ALA A 121 37.72 -1.75 -3.93
N ARG A 122 38.83 -2.16 -4.57
CA ARG A 122 39.76 -1.24 -5.24
C ARG A 122 39.13 -0.56 -6.46
N LEU A 123 38.41 -1.32 -7.29
CA LEU A 123 37.64 -0.79 -8.43
C LEU A 123 36.52 0.13 -7.94
N TYR A 124 35.83 -0.24 -6.86
CA TYR A 124 34.80 0.59 -6.25
C TYR A 124 35.32 1.96 -5.79
N ALA A 125 36.51 1.99 -5.16
CA ALA A 125 37.16 3.24 -4.74
C ALA A 125 37.54 4.16 -5.93
N GLU A 126 37.83 3.57 -7.09
CA GLU A 126 38.20 4.28 -8.31
C GLU A 126 36.99 4.91 -9.01
N GLU A 127 35.88 4.17 -9.06
CA GLU A 127 34.67 4.60 -9.75
C GLU A 127 33.82 5.57 -8.91
N TYR A 128 33.79 5.41 -7.59
CA TYR A 128 32.85 6.12 -6.71
C TYR A 128 33.50 6.94 -5.58
N GLY A 129 34.82 6.82 -5.39
CA GLY A 129 35.54 7.44 -4.28
C GLY A 129 35.63 6.57 -3.03
N LYS A 130 36.62 6.85 -2.19
CA LYS A 130 36.96 6.05 -0.99
C LYS A 130 35.89 6.23 0.10
N GLY A 131 35.38 5.12 0.64
CA GLY A 131 34.51 5.13 1.82
C GLY A 131 33.05 5.59 1.57
N MET A 132 32.66 5.78 0.31
CA MET A 132 31.30 6.20 -0.03
C MET A 132 30.34 5.00 -0.04
N ILE A 133 29.34 4.99 0.85
CA ILE A 133 28.25 3.99 0.79
C ILE A 133 27.22 4.51 -0.22
N LYS A 134 27.24 3.98 -1.44
CA LYS A 134 26.06 4.10 -2.30
C LYS A 134 25.07 3.01 -1.93
N VAL A 135 24.05 3.38 -1.16
CA VAL A 135 22.83 2.57 -1.09
C VAL A 135 22.37 2.43 -2.54
N PRO A 136 22.11 1.21 -3.05
CA PRO A 136 21.56 1.07 -4.39
C PRO A 136 20.32 1.95 -4.44
N SER A 137 20.34 3.04 -5.21
CA SER A 137 19.10 3.69 -5.57
C SER A 137 18.36 2.60 -6.33
N HIS A 138 17.31 2.02 -5.75
CA HIS A 138 16.40 1.22 -6.52
C HIS A 138 15.94 2.14 -7.65
N ARG A 139 16.53 1.99 -8.84
CA ARG A 139 15.92 2.50 -10.05
C ARG A 139 14.67 1.64 -10.17
N ALA A 140 13.57 2.12 -9.58
CA ALA A 140 12.28 1.57 -9.84
C ALA A 140 12.11 1.71 -11.35
N ASN A 141 12.17 0.59 -12.07
CA ASN A 141 11.80 0.60 -13.47
C ASN A 141 10.33 1.01 -13.49
N ILE A 142 10.07 2.25 -13.88
CA ILE A 142 8.72 2.79 -14.03
C ILE A 142 8.12 2.05 -15.24
N ARG A 143 7.28 1.05 -14.95
CA ARG A 143 6.60 0.21 -15.94
C ARG A 143 5.14 0.63 -16.12
N TYR A 144 4.82 1.88 -15.83
CA TYR A 144 3.48 2.44 -15.95
C TYR A 144 3.56 3.78 -16.65
N ASP A 145 2.53 4.11 -17.43
CA ASP A 145 2.37 5.42 -18.02
C ASP A 145 1.80 6.39 -16.95
N PRO A 146 2.48 7.52 -16.67
CA PRO A 146 1.97 8.53 -15.74
C PRO A 146 0.55 8.99 -16.05
N ALA A 147 0.19 9.15 -17.34
CA ALA A 147 -1.14 9.61 -17.74
C ALA A 147 -2.23 8.62 -17.30
N GLN A 148 -1.93 7.32 -17.31
CA GLN A 148 -2.88 6.30 -16.87
C GLN A 148 -3.13 6.34 -15.36
N VAL A 149 -2.09 6.69 -14.59
CA VAL A 149 -2.20 6.83 -13.12
C VAL A 149 -2.97 8.08 -12.76
N GLU A 150 -2.64 9.21 -13.39
CA GLU A 150 -3.30 10.50 -13.18
C GLU A 150 -4.79 10.41 -13.49
N HIS A 151 -5.17 9.85 -14.64
CA HIS A 151 -6.56 9.65 -15.02
C HIS A 151 -7.36 8.82 -13.99
N PHE A 152 -6.73 7.78 -13.42
CA PHE A 152 -7.38 7.01 -12.36
C PHE A 152 -7.47 7.77 -11.04
N ILE A 153 -6.46 8.58 -10.70
CA ILE A 153 -6.48 9.45 -9.50
C ILE A 153 -7.61 10.48 -9.61
N ASP A 154 -7.78 11.12 -10.77
CA ASP A 154 -8.86 12.07 -11.00
C ASP A 154 -10.23 11.40 -10.89
N PHE A 155 -10.36 10.19 -11.45
CA PHE A 155 -11.59 9.42 -11.33
C PHE A 155 -11.95 9.11 -9.85
N ILE A 156 -10.98 8.69 -9.04
CA ILE A 156 -11.26 8.38 -7.62
C ILE A 156 -11.48 9.62 -6.76
N LEU A 157 -10.93 10.78 -7.14
CA LEU A 157 -11.15 12.05 -6.47
C LEU A 157 -12.45 12.73 -6.90
N SER A 158 -13.11 12.23 -7.94
CA SER A 158 -14.43 12.70 -8.37
C SER A 158 -15.43 12.69 -7.20
N PRO A 159 -16.32 13.70 -7.08
CA PRO A 159 -17.35 13.77 -6.03
C PRO A 159 -18.29 12.56 -5.98
N HIS A 160 -18.34 11.79 -7.06
CA HIS A 160 -19.14 10.56 -7.17
C HIS A 160 -18.52 9.39 -6.39
N ILE A 161 -17.19 9.38 -6.25
CA ILE A 161 -16.42 8.29 -5.63
C ILE A 161 -15.91 8.68 -4.23
N SER A 162 -15.47 9.93 -4.07
CA SER A 162 -14.90 10.43 -2.82
C SER A 162 -15.68 11.62 -2.28
N ILE A 163 -15.84 11.65 -0.96
CA ILE A 163 -16.47 12.73 -0.20
C ILE A 163 -15.49 13.15 0.89
N ASP A 164 -15.26 14.45 1.00
CA ASP A 164 -14.44 15.02 2.08
C ASP A 164 -15.15 14.87 3.42
N LEU A 165 -14.43 14.44 4.44
CA LEU A 165 -14.94 14.41 5.80
C LEU A 165 -14.99 15.83 6.38
N PRO A 166 -16.09 16.21 7.06
CA PRO A 166 -16.13 17.44 7.84
C PRO A 166 -15.28 17.37 9.12
N PHE A 167 -14.83 16.17 9.54
CA PHE A 167 -14.01 15.96 10.72
C PHE A 167 -12.95 14.86 10.50
N GLY A 168 -11.71 15.15 10.90
CA GLY A 168 -10.54 14.28 10.69
C GLY A 168 -9.56 14.92 9.72
N GLU A 169 -8.39 15.29 10.22
CA GLU A 169 -7.31 15.89 9.43
C GLU A 169 -6.08 14.98 9.46
N LYS A 170 -5.40 14.87 8.33
CA LYS A 170 -4.07 14.27 8.23
C LYS A 170 -3.02 15.35 8.06
N THR A 171 -1.98 15.26 8.89
CA THR A 171 -0.78 16.07 8.72
C THR A 171 0.16 15.38 7.74
N LEU A 172 0.39 16.01 6.59
CA LEU A 172 1.42 15.63 5.64
C LEU A 172 2.68 16.44 5.93
N ARG A 173 3.78 15.74 6.23
CA ARG A 173 5.11 16.36 6.37
C ARG A 173 5.85 16.32 5.06
N LEU A 174 6.15 17.48 4.50
CA LEU A 174 7.01 17.62 3.34
C LEU A 174 8.47 17.34 3.71
N SER A 175 9.29 16.99 2.71
CA SER A 175 10.74 16.83 2.86
C SER A 175 11.46 18.12 3.29
N SER A 176 10.80 19.28 3.08
CA SER A 176 11.23 20.58 3.58
C SER A 176 11.01 20.78 5.09
N GLY A 177 10.31 19.87 5.76
CA GLY A 177 9.90 19.99 7.16
C GLY A 177 8.60 20.76 7.39
N THR A 178 7.98 21.29 6.33
CA THR A 178 6.68 21.98 6.40
C THR A 178 5.55 20.97 6.62
N GLU A 179 4.61 21.30 7.49
CA GLU A 179 3.41 20.51 7.77
C GLU A 179 2.22 21.07 6.98
N LEU A 180 1.53 20.19 6.25
CA LEU A 180 0.30 20.48 5.53
C LEU A 180 -0.85 19.73 6.17
N TYR A 181 -1.97 20.41 6.42
CA TYR A 181 -3.17 19.81 6.96
C TYR A 181 -4.13 19.52 5.81
N VAL A 182 -4.46 18.24 5.61
CA VAL A 182 -5.36 17.79 4.55
C VAL A 182 -6.53 17.05 5.19
N PRO A 183 -7.79 17.37 4.83
CA PRO A 183 -8.95 16.66 5.35
C PRO A 183 -8.91 15.19 4.95
N ASP A 184 -9.41 14.32 5.83
CA ASP A 184 -9.56 12.91 5.51
C ASP A 184 -10.64 12.71 4.44
N ILE A 185 -10.39 11.76 3.54
CA ILE A 185 -11.30 11.44 2.45
C ILE A 185 -11.99 10.10 2.75
N ILE A 186 -13.31 10.05 2.55
CA ILE A 186 -14.08 8.80 2.54
C ILE A 186 -14.41 8.42 1.11
N ARG A 187 -14.18 7.15 0.77
CA ARG A 187 -14.74 6.55 -0.44
C ARG A 187 -16.16 6.09 -0.16
N SER A 188 -17.11 6.55 -0.96
CA SER A 188 -18.53 6.19 -0.86
C SER A 188 -18.79 4.73 -1.27
N ILE A 189 -17.88 4.16 -2.06
CA ILE A 189 -17.98 2.82 -2.67
C ILE A 189 -16.73 1.99 -2.32
N ASN A 190 -16.87 0.66 -2.28
CA ASN A 190 -15.74 -0.25 -2.07
C ASN A 190 -14.76 -0.28 -3.27
N SER A 191 -13.50 -0.64 -3.00
CA SER A 191 -12.41 -0.64 -3.99
C SER A 191 -12.69 -1.50 -5.23
N THR A 192 -13.34 -2.64 -5.08
CA THR A 192 -13.67 -3.53 -6.20
C THR A 192 -14.65 -2.89 -7.17
N ARG A 193 -15.68 -2.24 -6.64
CA ARG A 193 -16.70 -1.60 -7.47
C ARG A 193 -16.18 -0.31 -8.10
N ILE A 194 -15.30 0.44 -7.43
CA ILE A 194 -14.60 1.59 -8.02
C ILE A 194 -13.83 1.16 -9.28
N ILE A 195 -13.07 0.07 -9.20
CA ILE A 195 -12.31 -0.44 -10.35
C ILE A 195 -13.24 -0.90 -11.49
N GLN A 196 -14.36 -1.54 -11.17
CA GLN A 196 -15.34 -1.95 -12.18
C GLN A 196 -15.96 -0.73 -12.89
N GLN A 197 -16.40 0.27 -12.12
CA GLN A 197 -16.96 1.50 -12.68
C GLN A 197 -15.92 2.27 -13.51
N TYR A 198 -14.66 2.26 -13.10
CA TYR A 198 -13.59 2.88 -13.86
C TYR A 198 -13.38 2.21 -15.22
N TYR A 199 -13.44 0.87 -15.29
CA TYR A 199 -13.38 0.17 -16.58
C TYR A 199 -14.57 0.50 -17.47
N GLU A 200 -15.78 0.50 -16.92
CA GLU A 200 -17.00 0.87 -17.64
C GLU A 200 -16.91 2.32 -18.17
N TYR A 201 -16.42 3.26 -17.34
CA TYR A 201 -16.17 4.65 -17.71
C TYR A 201 -15.15 4.76 -18.87
N CYS A 202 -14.01 4.09 -18.78
CA CYS A 202 -13.00 4.11 -19.84
C CYS A 202 -13.55 3.53 -21.15
N HIS A 203 -14.30 2.44 -21.09
CA HIS A 203 -14.91 1.83 -22.28
C HIS A 203 -15.96 2.72 -22.96
N GLN A 204 -16.70 3.52 -22.19
CA GLN A 204 -17.81 4.34 -22.73
C GLN A 204 -17.37 5.74 -23.15
N MET A 205 -16.47 6.36 -22.39
CA MET A 205 -16.13 7.79 -22.52
C MET A 205 -14.76 8.02 -23.15
N CYS A 206 -13.89 7.01 -23.22
CA CYS A 206 -12.51 7.16 -23.67
C CYS A 206 -12.11 6.04 -24.65
N SER A 207 -12.57 6.15 -25.90
CA SER A 207 -12.38 5.15 -26.97
C SER A 207 -10.91 4.76 -27.22
N ASP A 208 -9.99 5.72 -27.06
CA ASP A 208 -8.55 5.57 -27.37
C ASP A 208 -7.68 5.36 -26.13
N PHE A 209 -8.28 5.24 -24.95
CA PHE A 209 -7.56 5.13 -23.69
C PHE A 209 -7.59 3.70 -23.14
N SER A 210 -6.41 3.10 -22.96
CA SER A 210 -6.29 1.79 -22.33
C SER A 210 -6.03 1.95 -20.83
N PRO A 211 -6.92 1.49 -19.94
CA PRO A 211 -6.71 1.60 -18.50
C PRO A 211 -5.69 0.57 -17.97
N LEU A 212 -5.11 0.85 -16.80
CA LEU A 212 -4.22 -0.07 -16.10
C LEU A 212 -4.93 -1.37 -15.68
N SER A 213 -4.13 -2.41 -15.45
CA SER A 213 -4.62 -3.69 -14.92
C SER A 213 -5.20 -3.54 -13.51
N SER A 214 -6.15 -4.40 -13.15
CA SER A 214 -6.89 -4.31 -11.88
C SER A 214 -5.95 -4.39 -10.68
N SER A 215 -4.92 -5.23 -10.76
CA SER A 215 -3.88 -5.35 -9.74
C SER A 215 -3.08 -4.06 -9.54
N SER A 216 -2.85 -3.28 -10.59
CA SER A 216 -2.19 -1.97 -10.51
C SER A 216 -3.13 -0.93 -9.89
N LEU A 217 -4.41 -0.92 -10.29
CA LEU A 217 -5.42 -0.04 -9.73
C LEU A 217 -5.63 -0.28 -8.23
N TYR A 218 -5.66 -1.53 -7.77
CA TYR A 218 -5.72 -1.85 -6.35
C TYR A 218 -4.50 -1.31 -5.57
N LYS A 219 -3.30 -1.34 -6.16
CA LYS A 219 -2.11 -0.75 -5.53
C LYS A 219 -2.23 0.78 -5.40
N ILE A 220 -2.77 1.45 -6.43
CA ILE A 220 -3.04 2.88 -6.36
C ILE A 220 -4.04 3.18 -5.25
N LEU A 221 -5.13 2.41 -5.16
CA LEU A 221 -6.13 2.56 -4.09
C LEU A 221 -5.57 2.34 -2.68
N ASP A 222 -4.58 1.46 -2.53
CA ASP A 222 -3.87 1.20 -1.26
C ASP A 222 -2.92 2.33 -0.88
N CYS A 223 -2.21 2.91 -1.86
CA CYS A 223 -1.39 4.11 -1.65
C CYS A 223 -2.25 5.33 -1.29
N CYS A 224 -3.39 5.50 -1.97
CA CYS A 224 -4.37 6.54 -1.71
C CYS A 224 -5.27 6.13 -0.53
N LYS A 225 -4.74 6.08 0.69
CA LYS A 225 -5.51 5.62 1.85
C LYS A 225 -6.72 6.52 2.14
N ALA A 226 -7.90 5.96 1.99
CA ALA A 226 -9.17 6.57 2.35
C ALA A 226 -9.82 5.80 3.50
N SER A 227 -10.54 6.50 4.37
CA SER A 227 -11.32 5.87 5.44
C SER A 227 -12.48 5.10 4.84
N THR A 228 -12.69 3.87 5.30
CA THR A 228 -13.89 3.10 4.95
C THR A 228 -15.04 3.53 5.85
N ARG A 229 -16.22 3.78 5.27
CA ARG A 229 -17.42 4.15 6.04
C ARG A 229 -17.84 2.97 6.92
N LYS A 230 -17.55 3.04 8.23
CA LYS A 230 -17.77 1.92 9.19
C LYS A 230 -19.03 2.00 10.05
N ALA A 231 -19.66 3.17 10.19
CA ALA A 231 -20.91 3.30 10.94
C ALA A 231 -21.74 4.48 10.39
N LEU A 232 -23.06 4.32 10.42
CA LEU A 232 -24.08 5.22 9.87
C LEU A 232 -24.97 5.81 10.98
N GLN A 233 -24.56 5.70 12.25
CA GLN A 233 -25.41 6.06 13.38
C GLN A 233 -25.30 7.56 13.68
N GLY A 234 -26.32 8.29 13.23
CA GLY A 234 -26.46 9.75 13.34
C GLY A 234 -27.01 10.43 12.08
N LEU A 235 -27.45 9.68 11.07
CA LEU A 235 -28.02 10.20 9.83
C LEU A 235 -29.19 9.30 9.44
N ASN A 236 -30.42 9.82 9.38
CA ASN A 236 -31.58 9.10 8.82
C ASN A 236 -31.27 8.80 7.35
N ASN A 237 -30.74 7.61 7.07
CA ASN A 237 -30.37 7.22 5.73
C ASN A 237 -31.62 6.63 5.08
N PHE A 238 -32.51 7.51 4.63
CA PHE A 238 -33.77 7.15 3.95
C PHE A 238 -33.58 6.06 2.89
N VAL A 239 -32.42 6.01 2.22
CA VAL A 239 -32.08 4.96 1.26
C VAL A 239 -31.80 3.62 1.96
N ALA A 240 -31.00 3.60 3.03
CA ALA A 240 -30.73 2.37 3.78
C ALA A 240 -31.98 1.86 4.52
N ASP A 241 -32.76 2.76 5.12
CA ASP A 241 -34.01 2.43 5.80
C ASP A 241 -35.02 1.88 4.77
N GLY A 242 -35.16 2.55 3.63
CA GLY A 242 -35.96 2.07 2.51
C GLY A 242 -35.51 0.71 1.97
N VAL A 243 -34.20 0.48 1.79
CA VAL A 243 -33.66 -0.83 1.35
C VAL A 243 -33.94 -1.91 2.39
N THR A 244 -33.79 -1.60 3.68
CA THR A 244 -34.10 -2.52 4.79
C THR A 244 -35.59 -2.86 4.80
N ALA A 245 -36.45 -1.86 4.62
CA ALA A 245 -37.88 -2.04 4.53
C ALA A 245 -38.31 -2.92 3.34
N PHE A 246 -37.67 -2.77 2.17
CA PHE A 246 -37.92 -3.68 1.05
C PHE A 246 -37.52 -5.14 1.35
N GLU A 247 -36.41 -5.37 2.04
CA GLU A 247 -36.03 -6.73 2.48
C GLU A 247 -36.99 -7.26 3.56
N GLY A 248 -37.46 -6.37 4.44
CA GLY A 248 -38.49 -6.66 5.45
C GLY A 248 -39.80 -7.12 4.82
N LEU A 249 -40.35 -6.36 3.87
CA LEU A 249 -41.54 -6.74 3.10
C LEU A 249 -41.34 -8.03 2.31
N LYS A 250 -40.16 -8.25 1.74
CA LYS A 250 -39.83 -9.50 1.06
C LYS A 250 -39.90 -10.70 2.02
N SER A 251 -39.30 -10.58 3.20
CA SER A 251 -39.38 -11.62 4.23
C SER A 251 -40.80 -11.84 4.73
N MET A 252 -41.61 -10.78 4.81
CA MET A 252 -43.05 -10.92 5.09
C MET A 252 -43.76 -11.74 4.03
N ILE A 253 -43.54 -11.45 2.74
CA ILE A 253 -44.13 -12.21 1.62
C ILE A 253 -43.80 -13.70 1.72
N GLU A 254 -42.55 -14.03 2.06
CA GLU A 254 -42.10 -15.42 2.24
C GLU A 254 -42.91 -16.14 3.33
N ASN A 255 -43.30 -15.43 4.39
CA ASN A 255 -44.08 -15.95 5.52
C ASN A 255 -45.61 -15.92 5.32
N LEU A 256 -46.11 -15.27 4.26
CA LEU A 256 -47.56 -15.23 3.98
C LEU A 256 -48.15 -16.61 3.69
N LEU A 257 -49.40 -16.84 4.11
CA LEU A 257 -50.17 -18.07 3.83
C LEU A 257 -50.89 -17.98 2.47
N ILE A 258 -50.17 -17.60 1.42
CA ILE A 258 -50.64 -17.53 0.03
C ILE A 258 -49.93 -18.56 -0.83
N ASP A 259 -50.47 -18.86 -2.02
CA ASP A 259 -49.87 -19.83 -2.92
C ASP A 259 -48.52 -19.36 -3.47
N VAL A 260 -47.72 -20.31 -3.95
CA VAL A 260 -46.34 -20.07 -4.40
C VAL A 260 -46.30 -19.12 -5.61
N HIS A 261 -47.30 -19.18 -6.49
CA HIS A 261 -47.36 -18.32 -7.66
C HIS A 261 -47.61 -16.86 -7.24
N GLU A 262 -48.53 -16.65 -6.31
CA GLU A 262 -48.80 -15.34 -5.71
C GLU A 262 -47.58 -14.76 -5.00
N LYS A 263 -46.87 -15.56 -4.18
CA LYS A 263 -45.61 -15.12 -3.54
C LYS A 263 -44.58 -14.67 -4.57
N THR A 264 -44.45 -15.44 -5.65
CA THR A 264 -43.48 -15.14 -6.71
C THR A 264 -43.85 -13.85 -7.44
N ARG A 265 -45.14 -13.62 -7.72
CA ARG A 265 -45.63 -12.38 -8.32
C ARG A 265 -45.33 -11.18 -7.42
N LEU A 266 -45.77 -11.22 -6.15
CA LEU A 266 -45.55 -10.12 -5.20
C LEU A 266 -44.06 -9.83 -4.99
N THR A 267 -43.23 -10.86 -4.89
CA THR A 267 -41.77 -10.68 -4.74
C THR A 267 -41.16 -10.01 -5.97
N THR A 268 -41.60 -10.39 -7.17
CA THR A 268 -41.10 -9.83 -8.44
C THR A 268 -41.53 -8.37 -8.58
N ASP A 269 -42.80 -8.06 -8.31
CA ASP A 269 -43.35 -6.72 -8.39
C ASP A 269 -42.71 -5.78 -7.34
N LEU A 270 -42.43 -6.31 -6.14
CA LEU A 270 -41.73 -5.59 -5.07
C LEU A 270 -40.27 -5.30 -5.46
N GLN A 271 -39.57 -6.26 -6.05
CA GLN A 271 -38.21 -6.07 -6.56
C GLN A 271 -38.17 -5.05 -7.70
N ARG A 272 -39.14 -5.09 -8.61
CA ARG A 272 -39.31 -4.09 -9.68
C ARG A 272 -39.51 -2.70 -9.10
N ALA A 273 -40.39 -2.56 -8.10
CA ALA A 273 -40.62 -1.28 -7.42
C ALA A 273 -39.37 -0.76 -6.70
N LYS A 274 -38.60 -1.64 -6.05
CA LYS A 274 -37.30 -1.30 -5.44
C LYS A 274 -36.30 -0.79 -6.47
N GLN A 275 -36.19 -1.49 -7.61
CA GLN A 275 -35.27 -1.11 -8.67
C GLN A 275 -35.67 0.24 -9.28
N TYR A 276 -36.97 0.46 -9.50
CA TYR A 276 -37.52 1.73 -9.98
C TYR A 276 -37.13 2.91 -9.08
N LEU A 277 -37.30 2.79 -7.75
CA LEU A 277 -36.90 3.86 -6.82
C LEU A 277 -35.38 4.08 -6.81
N LYS A 278 -34.58 3.03 -7.02
CA LYS A 278 -33.12 3.11 -7.00
C LYS A 278 -32.53 3.79 -8.23
N SER A 279 -33.12 3.60 -9.42
CA SER A 279 -32.57 4.13 -10.68
C SER A 279 -33.46 5.19 -11.32
N ASP A 280 -34.66 4.81 -11.74
CA ASP A 280 -35.39 5.55 -12.78
C ASP A 280 -36.29 6.64 -12.20
N PHE A 281 -36.72 6.51 -10.94
CA PHE A 281 -37.67 7.45 -10.32
C PHE A 281 -37.19 8.91 -10.44
N LYS A 282 -35.91 9.19 -10.14
CA LYS A 282 -35.35 10.55 -10.24
C LYS A 282 -35.39 11.12 -11.66
N LEU A 283 -35.30 10.28 -12.69
CA LEU A 283 -35.33 10.70 -14.10
C LEU A 283 -36.74 11.12 -14.54
N HIS A 284 -37.77 10.61 -13.88
CA HIS A 284 -39.16 10.96 -14.20
C HIS A 284 -39.64 12.22 -13.46
N VAL A 285 -38.92 12.66 -12.43
CA VAL A 285 -39.29 13.83 -11.62
C VAL A 285 -39.02 15.13 -12.38
N SER A 286 -40.02 16.01 -12.45
CA SER A 286 -39.93 17.31 -13.11
C SER A 286 -40.94 18.30 -12.54
N ARG A 287 -40.74 19.60 -12.74
CA ARG A 287 -41.72 20.64 -12.35
C ARG A 287 -42.97 20.68 -13.24
N LEU A 288 -42.89 20.12 -14.45
CA LEU A 288 -43.96 20.13 -15.46
C LEU A 288 -44.58 18.74 -15.69
N SER A 289 -44.29 17.77 -14.81
CA SER A 289 -44.81 16.42 -14.98
C SER A 289 -46.32 16.40 -14.74
N ARG A 290 -47.06 15.76 -15.65
CA ARG A 290 -48.50 15.52 -15.49
C ARG A 290 -48.81 14.31 -14.63
N VAL A 291 -47.80 13.62 -14.11
CA VAL A 291 -47.96 12.54 -13.14
C VAL A 291 -47.86 13.12 -11.73
N PRO A 292 -48.89 12.95 -10.86
CA PRO A 292 -48.89 13.51 -9.51
C PRO A 292 -47.65 13.18 -8.68
N ASP A 293 -47.14 11.94 -8.76
CA ASP A 293 -45.98 11.46 -8.00
C ASP A 293 -44.63 11.99 -8.49
N HIS A 294 -44.59 12.59 -9.68
CA HIS A 294 -43.38 13.07 -10.35
C HIS A 294 -43.29 14.60 -10.37
N CYS A 295 -44.44 15.27 -10.29
CA CYS A 295 -44.50 16.72 -10.28
C CYS A 295 -43.92 17.25 -8.97
N ILE A 296 -42.77 17.92 -9.04
CA ILE A 296 -42.09 18.46 -7.86
C ILE A 296 -43.02 19.41 -7.09
N LEU A 297 -43.67 20.33 -7.83
CA LEU A 297 -44.55 21.33 -7.23
C LEU A 297 -45.74 20.67 -6.54
N PHE A 298 -46.39 19.72 -7.19
CA PHE A 298 -47.56 19.06 -6.63
C PHE A 298 -47.21 18.09 -5.48
N ALA A 299 -46.21 17.24 -5.66
CA ALA A 299 -45.88 16.19 -4.70
C ALA A 299 -45.17 16.70 -3.43
N LEU A 300 -44.51 17.86 -3.49
CA LEU A 300 -43.96 18.52 -2.29
C LEU A 300 -44.93 19.51 -1.63
N SER A 301 -46.06 19.84 -2.27
CA SER A 301 -47.03 20.79 -1.71
C SER A 301 -47.89 20.19 -0.61
N GLU A 302 -47.98 20.90 0.51
CA GLU A 302 -48.92 20.58 1.57
C GLU A 302 -50.33 21.09 1.22
N ARG A 303 -51.31 20.18 1.16
CA ARG A 303 -52.70 20.49 0.73
C ARG A 303 -53.42 21.58 1.53
N HIS A 304 -52.96 21.88 2.74
CA HIS A 304 -53.62 22.80 3.66
C HIS A 304 -52.73 23.97 4.13
N SER A 305 -51.53 24.13 3.55
CA SER A 305 -50.63 25.22 3.89
C SER A 305 -50.61 26.27 2.80
N GLN A 306 -50.86 27.54 3.17
CA GLN A 306 -50.66 28.67 2.25
C GLN A 306 -49.16 28.99 2.05
N PHE A 307 -48.31 28.52 2.95
CA PHE A 307 -46.87 28.84 2.97
C PHE A 307 -46.00 27.71 2.39
N PHE A 308 -46.49 26.47 2.40
CA PHE A 308 -45.76 25.27 1.95
C PHE A 308 -46.47 24.58 0.77
N SER A 309 -47.13 25.37 -0.07
CA SER A 309 -47.83 24.88 -1.26
C SER A 309 -47.49 25.75 -2.47
N SER A 310 -47.42 25.13 -3.64
CA SER A 310 -47.18 25.76 -4.94
C SER A 310 -48.25 25.28 -5.92
N SER A 311 -48.80 26.22 -6.70
CA SER A 311 -49.75 25.89 -7.76
C SER A 311 -49.03 25.41 -9.03
N CYS A 312 -49.61 24.42 -9.71
CA CYS A 312 -49.21 24.03 -11.04
C CYS A 312 -50.08 24.74 -12.10
N ASP A 313 -49.49 25.03 -13.25
CA ASP A 313 -50.15 25.54 -14.46
C ASP A 313 -50.62 24.42 -15.42
N HIS A 314 -50.46 23.16 -15.00
CA HIS A 314 -50.80 21.95 -15.76
C HIS A 314 -51.65 20.99 -14.93
N ASN A 315 -52.30 20.06 -15.62
CA ASN A 315 -53.13 19.02 -15.00
C ASN A 315 -52.29 17.81 -14.57
N HIS A 316 -52.78 17.08 -13.56
CA HIS A 316 -52.15 15.85 -13.06
C HIS A 316 -52.98 14.61 -13.41
N ASP A 317 -53.21 14.41 -14.72
CA ASP A 317 -54.11 13.40 -15.27
C ASP A 317 -53.39 12.19 -15.87
N GLU A 318 -52.06 12.17 -15.88
CA GLU A 318 -51.26 11.03 -16.32
C GLU A 318 -50.92 10.08 -15.17
N THR A 319 -50.69 8.81 -15.51
CA THR A 319 -50.29 7.78 -14.56
C THR A 319 -48.96 7.17 -14.97
N CYS A 320 -48.11 6.86 -13.98
CA CYS A 320 -46.86 6.16 -14.21
C CYS A 320 -47.01 4.69 -13.79
N ILE A 321 -46.74 3.78 -14.74
CA ILE A 321 -46.84 2.32 -14.54
C ILE A 321 -46.05 1.88 -13.30
N GLU A 322 -44.81 2.35 -13.13
CA GLU A 322 -43.96 1.94 -12.00
C GLU A 322 -44.42 2.54 -10.66
N CYS A 323 -44.96 3.77 -10.65
CA CYS A 323 -45.56 4.35 -9.45
C CYS A 323 -46.84 3.60 -9.06
N THR A 324 -47.63 3.20 -10.04
CA THR A 324 -48.82 2.36 -9.83
C THR A 324 -48.40 1.00 -9.32
N ASN A 325 -47.39 0.35 -9.91
CA ASN A 325 -46.85 -0.93 -9.45
C ASN A 325 -46.42 -0.88 -7.97
N LEU A 326 -45.69 0.16 -7.55
CA LEU A 326 -45.32 0.36 -6.15
C LEU A 326 -46.54 0.45 -5.23
N LYS A 327 -47.58 1.20 -5.63
CA LYS A 327 -48.83 1.32 -4.84
C LYS A 327 -49.60 0.00 -4.79
N SER A 328 -49.70 -0.67 -5.92
CA SER A 328 -50.40 -1.95 -6.06
C SER A 328 -49.74 -3.05 -5.24
N VAL A 329 -48.42 -3.24 -5.35
CA VAL A 329 -47.74 -4.32 -4.59
C VAL A 329 -47.82 -4.10 -3.08
N ILE A 330 -47.71 -2.84 -2.62
CA ILE A 330 -47.90 -2.48 -1.20
C ILE A 330 -49.33 -2.86 -0.76
N PHE A 331 -50.33 -2.48 -1.56
CA PHE A 331 -51.73 -2.80 -1.27
C PHE A 331 -52.01 -4.32 -1.27
N ASP A 332 -51.51 -5.05 -2.26
CA ASP A 332 -51.71 -6.50 -2.37
C ASP A 332 -51.09 -7.26 -1.19
N ILE A 333 -49.91 -6.82 -0.71
CA ILE A 333 -49.28 -7.37 0.50
C ILE A 333 -50.18 -7.12 1.71
N LYS A 334 -50.73 -5.91 1.87
CA LYS A 334 -51.66 -5.57 2.94
C LYS A 334 -52.90 -6.46 2.92
N GLU A 335 -53.52 -6.63 1.76
CA GLU A 335 -54.68 -7.51 1.62
C GLU A 335 -54.34 -8.97 1.96
N ALA A 336 -53.14 -9.43 1.59
CA ALA A 336 -52.69 -10.77 1.92
C ALA A 336 -52.47 -10.97 3.44
N ILE A 337 -51.94 -9.97 4.15
CA ILE A 337 -51.81 -9.98 5.62
C ILE A 337 -53.21 -10.05 6.27
N GLN A 338 -54.16 -9.26 5.78
CA GLN A 338 -55.53 -9.18 6.33
C GLN A 338 -56.34 -10.48 6.16
N LYS A 339 -55.90 -11.42 5.31
CA LYS A 339 -56.53 -12.74 5.15
C LYS A 339 -56.20 -13.71 6.28
N TYR A 340 -55.34 -13.35 7.23
CA TYR A 340 -55.05 -14.19 8.39
C TYR A 340 -56.28 -14.37 9.29
N LYS A 341 -56.34 -15.54 9.95
CA LYS A 341 -57.48 -15.88 10.82
C LYS A 341 -57.40 -15.25 12.21
N SER A 342 -56.19 -14.94 12.68
CA SER A 342 -55.96 -14.43 14.04
C SER A 342 -55.72 -12.93 14.00
N GLN A 343 -56.56 -12.17 14.70
CA GLN A 343 -56.44 -10.72 14.80
C GLN A 343 -55.10 -10.29 15.42
N GLU A 344 -54.62 -11.03 16.42
CA GLU A 344 -53.33 -10.74 17.07
C GLU A 344 -52.14 -10.84 16.09
N ILE A 345 -52.19 -11.82 15.18
CA ILE A 345 -51.15 -11.98 14.15
C ILE A 345 -51.27 -10.86 13.11
N ILE A 346 -52.50 -10.47 12.74
CA ILE A 346 -52.74 -9.33 11.84
C ILE A 346 -52.13 -8.06 12.46
N ASP A 347 -52.49 -7.73 13.69
CA ASP A 347 -52.07 -6.49 14.34
C ASP A 347 -50.54 -6.40 14.45
N ARG A 348 -49.88 -7.49 14.88
CA ARG A 348 -48.41 -7.54 14.95
C ARG A 348 -47.76 -7.40 13.58
N THR A 349 -48.25 -8.11 12.57
CA THR A 349 -47.66 -8.08 11.22
C THR A 349 -47.90 -6.73 10.55
N MET A 350 -49.06 -6.11 10.79
CA MET A 350 -49.42 -4.79 10.29
C MET A 350 -48.54 -3.69 10.89
N TYR A 351 -48.15 -3.78 12.17
CA TYR A 351 -47.21 -2.83 12.77
C TYR A 351 -45.88 -2.77 12.01
N ASP A 352 -45.26 -3.94 11.80
CA ASP A 352 -43.99 -4.03 11.06
C ASP A 352 -44.19 -3.63 9.58
N TYR A 353 -45.33 -3.98 8.97
CA TYR A 353 -45.65 -3.62 7.60
C TYR A 353 -45.79 -2.11 7.42
N ASP A 354 -46.48 -1.43 8.34
CA ASP A 354 -46.70 0.01 8.28
C ASP A 354 -45.37 0.76 8.44
N ASP A 355 -44.47 0.32 9.33
CA ASP A 355 -43.11 0.86 9.48
C ASP A 355 -42.28 0.71 8.19
N PHE A 356 -42.34 -0.45 7.54
CA PHE A 356 -41.66 -0.66 6.26
C PHE A 356 -42.24 0.22 5.15
N VAL A 357 -43.57 0.35 5.06
CA VAL A 357 -44.21 1.21 4.06
C VAL A 357 -43.85 2.67 4.29
N GLU A 358 -43.86 3.14 5.54
CA GLU A 358 -43.45 4.50 5.89
C GLU A 358 -42.01 4.76 5.44
N SER A 359 -41.09 3.85 5.72
CA SER A 359 -39.69 3.94 5.30
C SER A 359 -39.53 3.99 3.77
N ILE A 360 -40.30 3.22 3.01
CA ILE A 360 -40.27 3.23 1.54
C ILE A 360 -40.83 4.55 0.99
N LEU A 361 -41.93 5.05 1.55
CA LEU A 361 -42.52 6.33 1.14
C LEU A 361 -41.62 7.50 1.51
N ALA A 362 -40.96 7.44 2.67
CA ALA A 362 -39.96 8.40 3.10
C ALA A 362 -38.75 8.41 2.14
N TRP A 363 -38.30 7.23 1.69
CA TRP A 363 -37.28 7.13 0.65
C TRP A 363 -37.73 7.79 -0.66
N LYS A 364 -38.93 7.48 -1.16
CA LYS A 364 -39.49 8.10 -2.37
C LYS A 364 -39.56 9.63 -2.25
N ALA A 365 -40.06 10.13 -1.12
CA ALA A 365 -40.15 11.57 -0.86
C ALA A 365 -38.76 12.22 -0.77
N HIS A 366 -37.77 11.52 -0.19
CA HIS A 366 -36.38 11.98 -0.17
C HIS A 366 -35.81 12.11 -1.59
N LEU A 367 -36.05 11.14 -2.48
CA LEU A 367 -35.60 11.22 -3.88
C LEU A 367 -36.17 12.46 -4.59
N LEU A 368 -37.45 12.76 -4.36
CA LEU A 368 -38.11 13.95 -4.90
C LEU A 368 -37.47 15.24 -4.38
N ARG A 369 -37.20 15.32 -3.07
CA ARG A 369 -36.50 16.45 -2.46
C ARG A 369 -35.10 16.65 -3.03
N CYS A 370 -34.35 15.56 -3.25
CA CYS A 370 -33.02 15.64 -3.86
C CYS A 370 -33.07 16.29 -5.25
N VAL A 371 -33.98 15.86 -6.12
CA VAL A 371 -34.09 16.43 -7.47
C VAL A 371 -34.43 17.93 -7.42
N ASN A 372 -35.33 18.33 -6.50
CA ASN A 372 -35.66 19.75 -6.33
C ASN A 372 -34.47 20.57 -5.79
N GLN A 373 -33.70 20.02 -4.85
CA GLN A 373 -32.51 20.65 -4.29
C GLN A 373 -31.40 20.80 -5.34
N ASP A 374 -31.18 19.77 -6.16
CA ASP A 374 -30.19 19.78 -7.24
C ASP A 374 -30.54 20.81 -8.32
N GLN A 375 -31.83 20.96 -8.66
CA GLN A 375 -32.28 22.01 -9.57
C GLN A 375 -32.01 23.40 -8.99
N CYS A 376 -32.40 23.65 -7.73
CA CYS A 376 -32.14 24.92 -7.06
C CYS A 376 -30.64 25.24 -7.02
N ARG A 377 -29.79 24.24 -6.72
CA ARG A 377 -28.34 24.39 -6.75
C ARG A 377 -27.85 24.80 -8.14
N THR A 378 -28.35 24.16 -9.19
CA THR A 378 -27.99 24.47 -10.58
C THR A 378 -28.40 25.91 -10.95
N ASP A 379 -29.61 26.31 -10.60
CA ASP A 379 -30.14 27.65 -10.86
C ASP A 379 -29.28 28.73 -10.17
N VAL A 380 -28.89 28.49 -8.91
CA VAL A 380 -28.01 29.42 -8.18
C VAL A 380 -26.64 29.52 -8.86
N LEU A 381 -26.02 28.37 -9.19
CA LEU A 381 -24.70 28.35 -9.83
C LEU A 381 -24.68 29.07 -11.18
N GLN A 382 -25.77 29.07 -11.94
CA GLN A 382 -25.87 29.80 -13.22
C GLN A 382 -25.88 31.32 -13.07
N VAL A 383 -26.37 31.84 -11.93
CA VAL A 383 -26.50 33.28 -11.68
C VAL A 383 -25.33 33.82 -10.83
N MET A 384 -24.42 32.94 -10.37
CA MET A 384 -23.26 33.34 -9.60
C MET A 384 -22.27 34.19 -10.41
N SER A 385 -21.79 35.26 -9.78
CA SER A 385 -20.69 36.09 -10.29
C SER A 385 -19.37 35.73 -9.60
N ALA A 386 -18.25 36.18 -10.15
CA ALA A 386 -16.92 35.97 -9.59
C ALA A 386 -16.73 36.48 -8.15
N ASN A 387 -17.63 37.38 -7.68
CA ASN A 387 -17.60 37.96 -6.34
C ASN A 387 -18.67 37.39 -5.40
N SER A 388 -19.35 36.30 -5.78
CA SER A 388 -20.41 35.68 -4.98
C SER A 388 -19.98 34.36 -4.36
N ILE A 389 -20.49 34.07 -3.17
CA ILE A 389 -20.25 32.80 -2.44
C ILE A 389 -21.59 32.10 -2.26
N PHE A 390 -21.67 30.83 -2.69
CA PHE A 390 -22.83 29.98 -2.43
C PHE A 390 -22.61 29.19 -1.15
N LEU A 391 -23.52 29.40 -0.19
CA LEU A 391 -23.52 28.70 1.09
C LEU A 391 -24.56 27.58 1.04
N ASN A 392 -24.12 26.34 0.93
CA ASN A 392 -25.00 25.18 1.03
C ASN A 392 -25.12 24.74 2.50
N LEU A 393 -26.30 24.93 3.09
CA LEU A 393 -26.61 24.48 4.44
C LEU A 393 -27.49 23.24 4.35
N ASP A 394 -26.90 22.08 4.59
CA ASP A 394 -27.65 20.83 4.70
C ASP A 394 -28.20 20.69 6.13
N TRP A 395 -29.50 20.93 6.28
CA TRP A 395 -30.20 20.81 7.56
C TRP A 395 -30.66 19.36 7.86
N ALA A 396 -30.28 18.37 7.03
CA ALA A 396 -30.59 16.96 7.26
C ALA A 396 -29.79 16.32 8.43
N MET A 397 -28.90 17.08 9.08
CA MET A 397 -28.13 16.67 10.25
C MET A 397 -28.80 17.13 11.57
N LYS A 398 -29.96 16.57 11.91
CA LYS A 398 -30.42 16.50 13.30
C LYS A 398 -30.93 15.11 13.64
#